data_AF-A0A1I7SEH0-F1
#
_entry.id   AF-A0A1I7SEH0-F1
#
_cell.length_a   1.000
_cell.length_b   1.000
_cell.length_c   1.000
_cell.angle_alpha   90.00
_cell.angle_beta   90.00
_cell.angle_gamma   90.00
#
_symmetry.space_group_name_H-M   'P 1'
#
loop_
_entity.id
_entity.type
_entity.pdbx_description
1 polymer ?
#
loop_
_entity_poly.entity_id
_entity_poly.type
_entity_poly.pdbx_seq_one_letter_code
_entity_poly.pdbx_strand_id
1 'polypeptide(L)'
;MSKLFQTLPPSASSPMITYTLETGSIITLRASGTEPKVKYYIELITEPGIDRKDVSSVVEKLDKLETAVVKELLRPEEFKLIAREK
;
A
#
# COMPACT_ATOMS: atom_id res chain seq x y z
N MET A 1 -4.92 -24.32 -7.24
CA MET A 1 -4.69 -22.92 -6.83
C MET A 1 -4.29 -22.92 -5.36
N SER A 2 -2.99 -22.93 -5.06
CA SER A 2 -2.50 -22.82 -3.69
C SER A 2 -2.71 -21.39 -3.21
N LYS A 3 -3.70 -21.20 -2.34
CA LYS A 3 -3.89 -19.97 -1.58
C LYS A 3 -2.65 -19.81 -0.70
N LEU A 4 -1.72 -18.96 -1.12
CA LEU A 4 -0.58 -18.57 -0.31
C LEU A 4 -1.13 -17.74 0.86
N PHE A 5 -1.33 -18.39 2.01
CA PHE A 5 -1.55 -17.64 3.24
C PHE A 5 -0.29 -16.81 3.51
N GLN A 6 -0.51 -15.53 3.76
CA GLN A 6 0.53 -14.61 4.13
C GLN A 6 1.09 -15.05 5.49
N THR A 7 2.30 -15.61 5.51
CA THR A 7 3.00 -15.92 6.76
C THR A 7 3.24 -14.63 7.53
N LEU A 8 2.79 -14.60 8.79
CA LEU A 8 3.06 -13.52 9.76
C LEU A 8 4.57 -13.19 9.79
N PRO A 9 4.96 -11.92 10.06
CA PRO A 9 6.34 -11.48 9.94
C PRO A 9 7.30 -12.43 10.68
N PRO A 10 8.31 -13.00 10.01
CA PRO A 10 9.19 -14.01 10.59
C PRO A 10 10.15 -13.46 11.66
N SER A 11 10.17 -12.14 11.90
CA SER A 11 10.90 -11.57 13.03
C SER A 11 10.11 -10.46 13.72
N ALA A 12 10.11 -10.47 15.05
CA ALA A 12 9.56 -9.43 15.90
C ALA A 12 10.20 -8.04 15.68
N SER A 13 11.33 -7.98 14.95
CA SER A 13 12.12 -6.77 14.71
C SER A 13 11.73 -5.99 13.45
N SER A 14 10.78 -6.47 12.64
CA SER A 14 10.35 -5.75 11.41
C SER A 14 8.89 -6.08 11.06
N PRO A 15 7.91 -5.54 11.80
CA PRO A 15 6.50 -5.78 11.52
C PRO A 15 6.13 -5.26 10.13
N MET A 16 5.41 -6.11 9.39
CA MET A 16 4.90 -5.86 8.05
C MET A 16 3.48 -6.39 7.95
N ILE A 17 2.59 -5.63 7.33
CA ILE A 17 1.21 -6.04 7.06
C ILE A 17 0.96 -5.80 5.58
N THR A 18 0.37 -6.78 4.90
CA THR A 18 -0.03 -6.67 3.50
C THR A 18 -1.50 -6.99 3.37
N TYR A 19 -2.19 -6.17 2.58
CA TYR A 19 -3.60 -6.31 2.25
C TYR A 19 -3.71 -6.66 0.77
N THR A 20 -4.52 -7.67 0.48
CA THR A 20 -5.00 -7.93 -0.87
C THR A 20 -6.43 -7.42 -0.94
N LEU A 21 -6.69 -6.44 -1.80
CA LEU A 21 -8.02 -5.90 -2.01
C LEU A 21 -8.85 -6.82 -2.90
N GLU A 22 -10.18 -6.67 -2.86
CA GLU A 22 -11.08 -7.42 -3.75
C GLU A 22 -10.78 -7.17 -5.24
N THR A 23 -10.26 -5.99 -5.58
CA THR A 23 -9.78 -5.65 -6.93
C THR A 23 -8.48 -6.35 -7.32
N GLY A 24 -7.90 -7.16 -6.44
CA GLY A 24 -6.60 -7.80 -6.61
C GLY A 24 -5.40 -6.91 -6.25
N SER A 25 -5.56 -5.59 -6.18
CA SER A 25 -4.50 -4.65 -5.81
C SER A 25 -3.91 -4.96 -4.43
N ILE A 26 -2.61 -4.71 -4.28
CA ILE A 26 -1.85 -5.06 -3.09
C ILE A 26 -1.37 -3.80 -2.40
N ILE A 27 -1.52 -3.73 -1.08
CA ILE A 27 -0.99 -2.65 -0.25
C ILE A 27 -0.13 -3.27 0.83
N THR A 28 1.11 -2.81 0.99
CA THR A 28 2.00 -3.27 2.05
C THR A 28 2.43 -2.11 2.93
N LEU A 29 2.22 -2.23 4.25
CA LEU A 29 2.69 -1.31 5.28
C LEU A 29 3.84 -1.95 6.05
N ARG A 30 4.86 -1.15 6.36
CA ARG A 30 6.06 -1.62 7.07
C ARG A 30 6.65 -0.54 7.95
N ALA A 31 7.09 -0.92 9.16
CA ALA A 31 7.97 -0.08 9.96
C ALA A 31 9.42 -0.15 9.43
N SER A 32 10.07 1.00 9.31
CA SER A 32 11.51 1.04 9.03
C SER A 32 12.28 0.43 10.20
N GLY A 33 13.29 -0.41 9.91
CA GLY A 33 14.06 -1.09 10.96
C GLY A 33 15.11 -0.21 11.64
N THR A 34 15.48 0.91 11.05
CA THR A 34 16.59 1.77 11.52
C THR A 34 16.19 3.23 11.75
N GLU A 35 15.01 3.64 11.31
CA GLU A 35 14.54 5.02 11.42
C GLU A 35 13.09 5.04 11.93
N PRO A 36 12.64 6.09 12.64
CA PRO A 36 11.26 6.22 13.10
C PRO A 36 10.33 6.60 11.94
N LYS A 37 10.19 5.72 10.94
CA LYS A 37 9.40 5.94 9.72
C LYS A 37 8.50 4.75 9.43
N VAL A 38 7.28 5.03 8.99
CA VAL A 38 6.40 4.04 8.37
C VAL A 38 6.52 4.18 6.85
N LYS A 39 6.69 3.05 6.16
CA LYS A 39 6.72 2.96 4.70
C LYS A 39 5.48 2.24 4.21
N TYR A 40 4.99 2.63 3.04
CA TYR A 40 3.92 1.93 2.36
C TYR A 40 4.29 1.72 0.88
N TYR A 41 3.74 0.65 0.31
CA TYR A 41 3.86 0.29 -1.10
C TYR A 41 2.47 -0.05 -1.62
N ILE A 42 2.16 0.39 -2.84
CA ILE A 42 0.89 0.12 -3.51
C ILE A 42 1.19 -0.48 -4.87
N GLU A 43 0.63 -1.65 -5.14
CA GLU A 43 0.61 -2.29 -6.45
C GLU A 43 -0.84 -2.25 -6.95
N LEU A 44 -1.13 -1.30 -7.84
CA LEU A 44 -2.43 -1.20 -8.48
C LEU A 44 -2.52 -2.24 -9.60
N ILE A 45 -3.41 -3.21 -9.46
CA ILE A 45 -3.71 -4.18 -10.51
C ILE A 45 -4.90 -3.65 -11.31
N THR A 46 -4.75 -3.59 -12.63
CA THR A 46 -5.82 -3.17 -13.54
C THR A 46 -6.52 -4.38 -14.15
N GLU A 47 -7.78 -4.20 -14.52
CA GLU A 47 -8.50 -5.19 -15.31
C GLU A 47 -7.82 -5.47 -16.66
N PRO A 48 -8.01 -6.66 -17.25
CA PRO A 48 -7.56 -6.94 -18.60
C PRO A 48 -8.12 -5.94 -19.62
N GLY A 49 -7.32 -5.63 -20.65
CA GLY A 49 -7.76 -4.75 -21.75
C GLY A 49 -7.49 -3.25 -21.54
N ILE A 50 -6.89 -2.85 -20.42
CA ILE A 50 -6.33 -1.51 -20.24
C ILE A 50 -5.02 -1.39 -21.03
N ASP A 51 -4.93 -0.36 -21.88
CA ASP A 51 -3.77 -0.11 -22.74
C ASP A 51 -3.03 1.17 -22.30
N ARG A 52 -1.85 1.44 -22.88
CA ARG A 52 -1.03 2.62 -22.62
C ARG A 52 -1.75 3.95 -22.80
N LYS A 53 -2.75 3.99 -23.69
CA LYS A 53 -3.58 5.20 -23.90
C LYS A 53 -4.42 5.56 -22.67
N ASP A 54 -4.70 4.59 -21.81
CA ASP A 54 -5.55 4.75 -20.63
C ASP A 54 -4.75 5.09 -19.36
N VAL A 55 -3.42 5.24 -19.48
CA VAL A 55 -2.49 5.46 -18.36
C VAL A 55 -2.91 6.61 -17.45
N SER A 56 -3.39 7.72 -18.01
CA SER A 56 -3.88 8.85 -17.20
C SER A 56 -4.97 8.43 -16.22
N SER A 57 -5.93 7.61 -16.65
CA SER A 57 -6.99 7.10 -15.79
C SER A 57 -6.50 6.11 -14.73
N VAL A 58 -5.44 5.35 -15.05
CA VAL A 58 -4.80 4.42 -14.11
C VAL A 58 -4.04 5.18 -13.03
N VAL A 59 -3.33 6.25 -13.40
CA VAL A 59 -2.64 7.13 -12.46
C VAL A 59 -3.65 7.80 -11.53
N GLU A 60 -4.76 8.32 -12.04
CA GLU A 60 -5.81 8.91 -11.19
C GLU A 60 -6.40 7.89 -10.19
N LYS A 61 -6.56 6.62 -10.60
CA LYS A 61 -6.98 5.54 -9.70
C LYS A 61 -5.92 5.27 -8.63
N LEU A 62 -4.64 5.26 -9.01
CA LEU A 62 -3.54 5.07 -8.08
C LEU A 62 -3.49 6.21 -7.05
N ASP A 63 -3.63 7.46 -7.47
CA ASP A 63 -3.63 8.63 -6.58
C ASP A 63 -4.78 8.60 -5.58
N LYS A 64 -5.98 8.19 -6.04
CA LYS A 64 -7.15 7.98 -5.17
C LYS A 64 -6.91 6.86 -4.16
N LEU A 65 -6.31 5.75 -4.61
CA LEU A 65 -5.97 4.63 -3.73
C LEU A 65 -4.90 5.02 -2.71
N GLU A 66 -3.86 5.74 -3.12
CA GLU A 66 -2.83 6.28 -2.21
C GLU A 66 -3.47 7.19 -1.16
N THR A 67 -4.33 8.11 -1.59
CA THR A 67 -5.05 9.02 -0.69
C THR A 67 -5.85 8.24 0.36
N ALA A 68 -6.57 7.19 -0.07
CA ALA A 68 -7.34 6.33 0.83
C ALA A 68 -6.44 5.54 1.79
N VAL A 69 -5.32 4.97 1.31
CA VAL A 69 -4.36 4.25 2.16
C VAL A 69 -3.79 5.14 3.24
N VAL A 70 -3.34 6.34 2.86
CA VAL A 70 -2.78 7.31 3.82
C VAL A 70 -3.84 7.74 4.83
N LYS A 71 -5.05 8.08 4.37
CA LYS A 71 -6.12 8.57 5.25
C LYS A 71 -6.64 7.49 6.19
N GLU A 72 -6.99 6.32 5.66
CA GLU A 72 -7.75 5.30 6.40
C GLU A 72 -6.85 4.30 7.13
N LEU A 73 -5.69 3.94 6.57
CA LEU A 73 -4.77 2.98 7.20
C LEU A 73 -3.68 3.65 8.03
N LEU A 74 -3.14 4.78 7.58
CA LEU A 74 -2.06 5.47 8.29
C LEU A 74 -2.53 6.60 9.20
N ARG A 75 -3.74 7.16 8.98
CA ARG A 75 -4.41 8.16 9.85
C ARG A 75 -3.42 9.18 10.45
N PRO A 76 -2.71 9.96 9.61
CA PRO A 76 -1.56 10.75 10.03
C PRO A 76 -1.89 11.81 11.09
N GLU A 77 -3.08 12.41 11.05
CA GLU A 77 -3.50 13.40 12.07
C GLU A 77 -3.63 12.79 13.46
N GLU A 78 -4.16 11.56 13.54
CA GLU A 78 -4.40 10.86 14.79
C GLU A 78 -3.11 10.29 15.38
N PHE A 79 -2.28 9.71 14.53
CA PHE A 79 -0.99 9.13 14.93
C PHE A 79 0.17 10.13 14.85
N LYS A 80 -0.12 11.41 14.60
CA LYS A 80 0.85 12.52 14.53
C LYS A 80 2.01 12.24 13.57
N LEU A 81 1.71 11.61 12.43
CA LEU A 81 2.67 11.31 11.39
C LEU A 81 2.88 12.53 10.50
N ILE A 82 4.13 12.79 10.14
CA ILE A 82 4.51 13.90 9.25
C ILE A 82 4.83 13.31 7.87
N ALA A 83 4.15 13.79 6.84
CA ALA A 83 4.45 13.41 5.47
C ALA A 83 5.86 13.88 5.09
N ARG A 84 6.60 13.04 4.36
CA ARG A 84 7.86 13.46 3.75
C ARG A 84 7.55 14.42 2.60
N GLU A 85 8.32 15.49 2.48
CA GLU A 85 8.26 16.35 1.28
C GLU A 85 8.50 15.50 0.01
N LYS A 86 7.67 15.71 -1.01
CA LYS A 86 7.76 15.01 -2.31
C LYS A 86 8.94 15.50 -3.12
#